data_AF-A0A821N3J8-F1
#
_entry.id   AF-A0A821N3J8-F1
#
_cell.length_a   1.000
_cell.length_b   1.000
_cell.length_c   1.000
_cell.angle_alpha   90.00
_cell.angle_beta   90.00
_cell.angle_gamma   90.00
#
_symmetry.space_group_name_H-M   'P 1'
#
loop_
_entity.id
_entity.type
_entity.pdbx_description
1 polymer ?
#
loop_
_entity_poly.entity_id
_entity_poly.type
_entity_poly.pdbx_seq_one_letter_code
_entity_poly.pdbx_strand_id
1 'polypeptide(L)'
;MFKQEQLKDISFEKKNTFCFDSESFRYLAARKCHVDFDEFVKVESINSWTTSVTESVRLLKFILTLAPYNLNEWQSIRKATLEISMLARPLMETLRLILYNWKLCEVGLTDKEIVINTIPVKIKICSNCAQ
;
A
#
# COMPACT_ATOMS: atom_id res chain seq x y z
N MET A 1 -13.49 2.77 16.57
CA MET A 1 -13.30 4.01 17.35
C MET A 1 -11.85 4.43 17.15
N PHE A 2 -11.60 5.32 16.18
CA PHE A 2 -10.24 5.81 15.92
C PHE A 2 -9.79 6.62 17.14
N LYS A 3 -8.78 6.17 17.86
CA LYS A 3 -8.13 6.95 18.92
C LYS A 3 -7.56 8.22 18.28
N GLN A 4 -8.20 9.36 18.53
CA GLN A 4 -7.74 10.69 18.11
C GLN A 4 -6.50 11.18 18.91
N GLU A 5 -5.69 10.29 19.46
CA GLU A 5 -4.70 10.63 20.50
C GLU A 5 -3.25 10.79 20.03
N GLN A 6 -2.92 10.72 18.74
CA GLN A 6 -1.49 10.68 18.32
C GLN A 6 -1.00 11.84 17.44
N LEU A 7 -1.69 12.99 17.40
CA LEU A 7 -1.21 14.16 16.65
C LEU A 7 -0.65 15.28 17.53
N LYS A 8 -0.70 15.15 18.87
CA LYS A 8 -0.29 16.23 19.79
C LYS A 8 1.22 16.35 20.04
N ASP A 9 2.05 15.43 19.54
CA ASP A 9 3.46 15.34 19.96
C ASP A 9 4.49 15.35 18.82
N ILE A 10 4.09 15.70 17.59
CA ILE A 10 5.05 15.90 16.49
C ILE A 10 5.52 17.36 16.53
N SER A 11 6.66 17.59 17.18
CA SER A 11 7.32 18.90 17.24
C SER A 11 7.57 19.44 15.82
N PHE A 12 7.12 20.66 15.51
CA PHE A 12 7.37 21.30 14.22
C PHE A 12 8.73 21.98 14.23
N GLU A 13 9.76 21.28 13.77
CA GLU A 13 11.14 21.76 13.75
C GLU A 13 11.70 21.80 12.33
N LYS A 14 12.76 22.58 12.12
CA LYS A 14 13.44 22.64 10.82
C LYS A 14 13.93 21.26 10.36
N LYS A 15 14.25 20.36 11.29
CA LYS A 15 14.77 19.01 10.99
C LYS A 15 13.73 18.07 10.36
N ASN A 16 12.45 18.24 10.66
CA ASN A 16 11.35 17.37 10.19
C ASN A 16 10.32 18.11 9.33
N THR A 17 10.59 19.37 8.99
CA THR A 17 9.81 20.16 8.03
C THR A 17 10.53 20.17 6.70
N PHE A 18 9.84 19.88 5.60
CA PHE A 18 10.38 19.85 4.24
C PHE A 18 9.49 20.68 3.31
N CYS A 19 10.08 21.51 2.47
CA CYS A 19 9.34 22.41 1.59
C CYS A 19 9.52 22.00 0.13
N PHE A 20 8.41 21.75 -0.56
CA PHE A 20 8.40 21.39 -1.97
C PHE A 20 7.61 22.42 -2.74
N ASP A 21 8.15 22.87 -3.86
CA ASP A 21 7.47 23.78 -4.77
C ASP A 21 7.14 23.06 -6.09
N SER A 22 6.00 23.41 -6.65
CA SER A 22 5.42 22.81 -7.84
C SER A 22 5.70 23.58 -9.13
N GLU A 23 6.28 24.79 -9.05
CA GLU A 23 6.51 25.63 -10.22
C GLU A 23 7.39 24.96 -11.28
N SER A 24 8.45 24.26 -10.84
CA SER A 24 9.31 23.49 -11.75
C SER A 24 8.57 22.43 -12.57
N PHE A 25 7.60 21.72 -11.96
CA PHE A 25 6.77 20.72 -12.64
C PHE A 25 5.77 21.38 -13.60
N ARG A 26 5.17 22.50 -13.18
CA ARG A 26 4.24 23.27 -14.02
C ARG A 26 4.94 23.84 -15.25
N TYR A 27 6.14 24.40 -15.07
CA TYR A 27 6.99 24.86 -16.15
C TYR A 27 7.32 23.73 -17.13
N LEU A 28 7.74 22.56 -16.63
CA LEU A 28 8.04 21.40 -17.48
C LEU A 28 6.81 20.92 -18.29
N ALA A 29 5.64 20.86 -17.65
CA ALA A 29 4.40 20.48 -18.31
C ALA A 29 4.00 21.47 -19.41
N ALA A 30 4.11 22.76 -19.15
CA ALA A 30 3.79 23.80 -20.12
C ALA A 30 4.79 23.84 -21.29
N ARG A 31 6.09 23.62 -21.04
CA ARG A 31 7.10 23.44 -22.09
C ARG A 31 6.78 22.25 -23.00
N LYS A 32 6.26 21.15 -22.44
CA LYS A 32 5.81 19.97 -23.22
C LYS A 32 4.63 20.30 -24.14
N CYS A 33 3.81 21.28 -23.76
CA CYS A 33 2.72 21.81 -24.58
C CYS A 33 3.14 22.98 -25.49
N HIS A 34 4.45 23.19 -25.69
CA HIS A 34 5.01 24.28 -26.50
C HIS A 34 4.61 25.69 -26.05
N VAL A 35 4.36 25.87 -24.74
CA VAL A 35 4.16 27.18 -24.14
C VAL A 35 5.52 27.77 -23.78
N ASP A 36 5.80 28.96 -24.30
CA ASP A 36 7.00 29.74 -23.99
C ASP A 36 6.73 30.68 -22.80
N PHE A 37 7.74 30.83 -21.95
CA PHE A 37 7.73 31.75 -20.82
C PHE A 37 8.89 32.73 -20.95
N ASP A 38 8.80 33.84 -20.22
CA ASP A 38 9.92 34.77 -20.10
C ASP A 38 11.10 34.14 -19.33
N GLU A 39 12.26 34.79 -19.43
CA GLU A 39 13.47 34.30 -18.77
C GLU A 39 13.32 34.32 -17.23
N PHE A 40 12.48 35.20 -16.70
CA PHE A 40 12.21 35.28 -15.26
C PHE A 40 11.56 34.00 -14.74
N VAL A 41 10.44 33.55 -15.34
CA VAL A 41 9.74 32.33 -14.94
C VAL A 41 10.63 31.10 -15.11
N LYS A 42 11.48 31.08 -16.14
CA LYS A 42 12.45 30.00 -16.36
C LYS A 42 13.49 29.93 -15.23
N VAL A 43 14.12 31.05 -14.88
CA VAL A 43 15.08 31.11 -13.77
C VAL A 43 14.42 30.68 -12.46
N GLU A 44 13.20 31.15 -12.19
CA GLU A 44 12.52 30.82 -10.95
C GLU A 44 12.10 29.34 -10.88
N SER A 45 11.70 28.77 -12.01
CA SER A 45 11.43 27.33 -12.11
C SER A 45 12.68 26.48 -11.86
N ILE A 46 13.86 26.94 -12.29
CA ILE A 46 15.15 26.27 -12.02
C ILE A 46 15.52 26.36 -10.53
N ASN A 47 15.31 27.52 -9.90
CA ASN A 47 15.53 27.72 -8.47
C ASN A 47 14.59 26.82 -7.63
N SER A 48 13.31 26.81 -8.01
CA SER A 48 12.27 25.95 -7.43
C SER A 48 12.61 24.47 -7.53
N TRP A 49 13.08 24.02 -8.69
CA TRP A 49 13.55 22.64 -8.91
C TRP A 49 14.71 22.29 -7.98
N THR A 50 15.73 23.14 -7.95
CA THR A 50 16.96 22.91 -7.17
C THR A 50 16.64 22.80 -5.67
N THR A 51 15.76 23.68 -5.17
CA THR A 51 15.27 23.63 -3.78
C THR A 51 14.52 22.33 -3.52
N SER A 52 13.55 21.98 -4.37
CA SER A 52 12.71 20.79 -4.17
C SER A 52 13.50 19.48 -4.24
N VAL A 53 14.50 19.37 -5.11
CA VAL A 53 15.42 18.22 -5.17
C VAL A 53 16.24 18.13 -3.89
N THR A 54 16.81 19.26 -3.44
CA THR A 54 17.60 19.31 -2.20
C THR A 54 16.76 18.87 -1.00
N GLU A 55 15.54 19.36 -0.90
CA GLU A 55 14.58 19.03 0.15
C GLU A 55 14.11 17.56 0.08
N SER A 56 13.97 17.01 -1.13
CA SER A 56 13.66 15.59 -1.33
C SER A 56 14.77 14.69 -0.82
N VAL A 57 16.04 15.02 -1.13
CA VAL A 57 17.20 14.31 -0.61
C VAL A 57 17.27 14.43 0.91
N ARG A 58 16.95 15.60 1.46
CA ARG A 58 16.90 15.83 2.91
C ARG A 58 15.82 14.96 3.58
N LEU A 59 14.64 14.86 2.97
CA LEU A 59 13.56 14.00 3.43
C LEU A 59 13.99 12.53 3.43
N LEU A 60 14.58 12.04 2.34
CA LEU A 60 15.06 10.66 2.26
C LEU A 60 16.10 10.37 3.33
N LYS A 61 17.08 11.26 3.52
CA LYS A 61 18.07 11.15 4.59
C LYS A 61 17.43 11.13 5.97
N PHE A 62 16.45 12.00 6.22
CA PHE A 62 15.71 12.02 7.48
C PHE A 62 14.97 10.70 7.72
N ILE A 63 14.25 10.17 6.72
CA ILE A 63 13.55 8.88 6.82
C ILE A 63 14.53 7.75 7.19
N LEU A 64 15.73 7.74 6.60
CA LEU A 64 16.77 6.75 6.92
C LEU A 64 17.28 6.83 8.38
N THR A 65 17.12 7.97 9.06
CA THR A 65 17.47 8.11 10.49
C THR A 65 16.38 7.63 11.43
N LEU A 66 15.15 7.45 10.93
CA LEU A 66 14.03 7.03 11.75
C LEU A 66 14.07 5.52 11.98
N ALA A 67 13.64 5.09 13.16
CA ALA A 67 13.46 3.67 13.44
C ALA A 67 12.42 3.11 12.45
N PRO A 68 12.66 1.92 11.86
CA PRO A 68 11.68 1.25 11.03
C PRO A 68 10.36 1.11 11.78
N TYR A 69 9.28 1.60 11.18
CA TYR A 69 7.96 1.49 11.77
C TYR A 69 7.49 0.02 11.71
N ASN A 70 7.03 -0.53 12.84
CA ASN A 70 6.53 -1.89 12.88
C ASN A 70 5.12 -1.97 12.27
N LEU A 71 5.07 -2.31 10.99
CA LEU A 71 3.81 -2.45 10.24
C LEU A 71 2.93 -3.60 10.76
N ASN A 72 3.48 -4.53 11.56
CA ASN A 72 2.70 -5.62 12.15
C ASN A 72 1.80 -5.17 13.30
N GLU A 73 2.09 -4.05 13.97
CA GLU A 73 1.27 -3.51 15.05
C GLU A 73 -0.02 -2.88 14.55
N TRP A 74 -0.06 -2.49 13.28
CA TRP A 74 -1.20 -1.81 12.66
C TRP A 74 -1.57 -2.52 11.37
N GLN A 75 -2.37 -3.58 11.49
CA GLN A 75 -2.99 -4.17 10.31
C GLN A 75 -3.84 -3.12 9.62
N SER A 76 -3.41 -2.67 8.43
CA SER A 76 -4.22 -1.75 7.64
C SER A 76 -5.59 -2.38 7.37
N ILE A 77 -6.65 -1.57 7.33
CA ILE A 77 -8.00 -2.03 6.96
C ILE A 77 -7.96 -2.79 5.61
N ARG A 78 -7.05 -2.37 4.72
CA ARG A 78 -6.79 -3.02 3.44
C ARG A 78 -6.22 -4.43 3.61
N LYS A 79 -5.29 -4.65 4.55
CA LYS A 79 -4.77 -5.98 4.89
C LYS A 79 -5.88 -6.89 5.43
N ALA A 80 -6.68 -6.40 6.37
CA ALA A 80 -7.83 -7.16 6.88
C ALA A 80 -8.83 -7.52 5.76
N THR A 81 -9.13 -6.57 4.87
CA THR A 81 -10.01 -6.81 3.71
C THR A 81 -9.41 -7.86 2.76
N LEU A 82 -8.11 -7.79 2.52
CA LEU A 82 -7.39 -8.76 1.69
C LEU A 82 -7.45 -10.16 2.32
N GLU A 83 -7.16 -10.27 3.63
CA GLU A 83 -7.22 -11.53 4.37
C GLU A 83 -8.63 -12.15 4.34
N ILE A 84 -9.67 -11.35 4.58
CA ILE A 84 -11.08 -11.79 4.47
C ILE A 84 -11.37 -12.31 3.05
N SER A 85 -10.95 -11.59 2.03
CA SER A 85 -11.17 -12.00 0.64
C SER A 85 -10.42 -13.29 0.28
N MET A 86 -9.22 -13.48 0.83
CA MET A 86 -8.41 -14.69 0.64
C MET A 86 -9.01 -15.91 1.35
N LEU A 87 -9.63 -15.71 2.52
CA LEU A 87 -10.31 -16.76 3.29
C LEU A 87 -11.65 -17.18 2.66
N ALA A 88 -12.31 -16.30 1.90
CA ALA A 88 -13.60 -16.60 1.29
C ALA A 88 -13.54 -17.85 0.38
N ARG A 89 -12.48 -17.99 -0.43
CA ARG A 89 -12.33 -19.13 -1.34
C ARG A 89 -12.22 -20.48 -0.61
N PRO A 90 -11.24 -20.71 0.29
CA PRO A 90 -11.13 -22.00 0.98
C PRO A 90 -12.39 -22.32 1.79
N LEU A 91 -13.01 -21.33 2.44
CA LEU A 91 -14.27 -21.54 3.18
C LEU A 91 -15.40 -22.05 2.27
N MET A 92 -15.58 -21.44 1.09
CA MET A 92 -16.59 -21.88 0.13
C MET A 92 -16.30 -23.27 -0.45
N GLU A 93 -15.03 -23.58 -0.68
CA GLU A 93 -14.61 -24.92 -1.13
C GLU A 93 -14.90 -25.97 -0.05
N THR A 94 -14.60 -25.70 1.22
CA THR A 94 -14.92 -26.58 2.35
C THR A 94 -16.43 -26.76 2.52
N LEU A 95 -17.20 -25.67 2.45
CA LEU A 95 -18.66 -25.73 2.56
C LEU A 95 -19.27 -26.61 1.46
N ARG A 96 -18.83 -26.43 0.21
CA ARG A 96 -19.30 -27.21 -0.93
C ARG A 96 -19.08 -28.71 -0.72
N LEU A 97 -17.94 -29.11 -0.16
CA LEU A 97 -17.64 -30.53 0.12
C LEU A 97 -18.51 -31.10 1.22
N ILE A 98 -18.71 -30.36 2.31
CA ILE A 98 -19.58 -30.79 3.41
C ILE A 98 -20.97 -31.09 2.88
N LEU A 99 -21.52 -30.18 2.06
CA LEU A 99 -22.82 -30.36 1.42
C LEU A 99 -22.84 -31.57 0.46
N TYR A 100 -21.76 -31.78 -0.29
CA TYR A 100 -21.67 -32.89 -1.23
C TYR A 100 -21.59 -34.25 -0.50
N ASN A 101 -20.73 -34.36 0.50
CA ASN A 101 -20.61 -35.57 1.32
C ASN A 101 -21.90 -35.86 2.08
N TRP A 102 -22.58 -34.83 2.60
CA TRP A 102 -23.90 -35.00 3.20
C TRP A 102 -24.90 -35.60 2.21
N LYS A 103 -24.92 -35.12 0.97
CA LYS A 103 -25.80 -35.67 -0.07
C LYS A 103 -25.45 -37.11 -0.45
N LEU A 104 -24.16 -37.45 -0.51
CA LEU A 104 -23.73 -38.83 -0.75
C LEU A 104 -24.20 -39.78 0.35
N CYS A 105 -24.10 -39.35 1.60
CA CYS A 105 -24.62 -40.11 2.74
C CYS A 105 -26.14 -40.30 2.66
N GLU A 106 -26.91 -39.28 2.28
CA GLU A 106 -28.37 -39.40 2.09
C GLU A 106 -28.74 -40.44 1.02
N VAL A 107 -27.92 -40.58 -0.02
CA VAL A 107 -28.14 -41.53 -1.13
C VAL A 107 -27.58 -42.93 -0.80
N GLY A 108 -26.94 -43.11 0.37
CA GLY A 108 -26.38 -44.40 0.81
C GLY A 108 -25.05 -44.77 0.15
N LEU A 109 -24.37 -43.80 -0.48
CA LEU A 109 -23.07 -43.99 -1.15
C LEU A 109 -21.91 -43.63 -0.21
N THR A 110 -21.75 -44.41 0.88
CA THR A 110 -20.76 -44.14 1.94
C THR A 110 -19.31 -44.43 1.55
N ASP A 111 -19.07 -45.23 0.51
CA ASP A 111 -17.72 -45.65 0.11
C ASP A 111 -16.98 -44.62 -0.76
N LYS A 112 -17.64 -43.50 -1.08
CA LYS A 112 -17.13 -42.45 -1.99
C LYS A 112 -16.93 -41.12 -1.27
N GLU A 113 -16.19 -41.11 -0.17
CA GLU A 113 -15.83 -39.84 0.46
C GLU A 113 -14.84 -39.07 -0.42
N ILE A 114 -15.18 -37.82 -0.74
CA ILE A 114 -14.25 -36.93 -1.46
C ILE A 114 -13.38 -36.22 -0.44
N VAL A 115 -12.12 -36.66 -0.32
CA VAL A 115 -11.10 -36.00 0.48
C VAL A 115 -10.28 -35.06 -0.41
N ILE A 116 -10.11 -33.81 0.01
CA ILE A 116 -9.20 -32.89 -0.68
C ILE A 116 -7.80 -33.03 -0.09
N ASN A 117 -6.84 -33.32 -0.96
CA ASN A 117 -5.45 -33.01 -0.71
C ASN A 117 -5.25 -31.52 -1.01
N THR A 118 -5.15 -30.70 0.02
CA THR A 118 -4.91 -29.26 -0.16
C THR A 118 -3.53 -29.07 -0.76
N ILE A 119 -3.49 -28.66 -2.03
CA ILE A 119 -2.24 -28.21 -2.64
C ILE A 119 -2.10 -26.74 -2.24
N PRO A 120 -1.03 -26.34 -1.52
CA PRO A 120 -0.82 -24.95 -1.17
C PRO A 120 -0.72 -24.14 -2.47
N VAL A 121 -1.62 -23.16 -2.62
CA VAL A 121 -1.57 -22.23 -3.74
C VAL A 121 -0.31 -21.39 -3.56
N LYS A 122 0.65 -21.54 -4.47
CA LYS A 122 1.78 -20.60 -4.57
C LYS A 122 1.23 -19.26 -5.07
N ILE A 123 0.88 -18.39 -4.14
CA ILE A 123 0.39 -17.04 -4.44
C ILE A 123 1.57 -16.24 -4.99
N LYS A 124 1.40 -15.59 -6.16
CA LYS A 124 2.35 -14.61 -6.72
C LYS A 124 2.35 -13.26 -5.98
N ILE A 125 1.50 -13.13 -4.96
CA ILE A 125 1.44 -11.95 -4.11
C ILE A 125 2.49 -12.17 -3.04
N CYS A 126 3.58 -11.42 -3.17
CA CYS A 126 4.63 -11.38 -2.18
C CYS A 126 4.03 -10.93 -0.85
N SER A 127 4.06 -11.80 0.17
CA SER A 127 3.69 -11.47 1.54
C SER A 127 4.53 -10.31 2.11
N ASN A 128 5.70 -10.03 1.51
CA ASN A 128 6.57 -8.90 1.82
C ASN A 128 6.16 -7.58 1.13
N CYS A 129 5.28 -7.60 0.12
CA CYS A 129 4.72 -6.39 -0.50
C CYS A 129 3.40 -5.97 0.16
N ALA A 130 2.90 -6.78 1.11
CA ALA A 130 1.81 -6.44 2.03
C ALA A 130 2.32 -6.30 3.48
N GLN A 131 3.65 -6.37 3.69
CA GLN A 131 4.31 -5.97 4.92
C GLN A 131 4.63 -4.50 4.85
#